data_AF-A0AA88KXT2-F1
#
_entry.id   AF-A0AA88KXT2-F1
#
_cell.length_a   1.000
_cell.length_b   1.000
_cell.length_c   1.000
_cell.angle_alpha   90.00
_cell.angle_beta   90.00
_cell.angle_gamma   90.00
#
_symmetry.space_group_name_H-M   'P 1'
#
loop_
_entity.id
_entity.type
_entity.pdbx_description
1 polymer ?
#
loop_
_entity_poly.entity_id
_entity_poly.type
_entity_poly.pdbx_seq_one_letter_code
_entity_poly.pdbx_strand_id
1 'polypeptide(L)'
;MFDPENFTIVFYPLLLRYVTSRRKRDKPPPDLATLQRAVASIVKNDSSIRAAAENFGLKKSTVNDALRRYRAELDAQPDILETDKSPAKVLPSERRGFWQVFTREQEKQLTEYLKAASLMNHGLTGLSTRKLAYEFAVKLNAADHGEVIQDSEPEGPAPGTSGTAPITPESVRPHPRIDPTKRNPSNGRKRGKTRILTDTPEKEQLEKEKHNREAKKAKKKTPQKKITKTKKMVGRRQTKNPNCPSQSVSPIQIGKFVLVKFELGKSKSLCVYYVGLVESIDNDVADVKFLRKIGPKFVFPEIEDKATVDKKDIVLVLPDPSSSGGTARSIAGHVFSRDFSAFNIK
;
A
#
# COMPACT_ATOMS: atom_id res chain seq x y z
N MET A 1 49.12 3.11 8.71
CA MET A 1 49.50 2.28 7.54
C MET A 1 48.21 1.93 6.83
N PHE A 2 48.06 2.27 5.54
CA PHE A 2 46.80 2.09 4.80
C PHE A 2 46.77 0.67 4.23
N ASP A 3 46.07 -0.24 4.90
CA ASP A 3 45.97 -1.63 4.47
C ASP A 3 44.85 -1.80 3.44
N PRO A 4 45.16 -2.13 2.17
CA PRO A 4 44.18 -2.25 1.10
C PRO A 4 43.17 -3.39 1.34
N GLU A 5 43.50 -4.37 2.19
CA GLU A 5 42.64 -5.53 2.49
C GLU A 5 41.47 -5.20 3.44
N ASN A 6 41.65 -4.27 4.38
CA ASN A 6 40.56 -3.77 5.23
C ASN A 6 39.53 -2.93 4.44
N PHE A 7 39.91 -2.42 3.27
CA PHE A 7 39.04 -1.61 2.42
C PHE A 7 38.01 -2.46 1.65
N THR A 8 38.37 -3.71 1.32
CA THR A 8 37.48 -4.67 0.63
C THR A 8 36.37 -5.22 1.51
N ILE A 9 36.63 -5.46 2.80
CA ILE A 9 35.67 -6.10 3.72
C ILE A 9 34.50 -5.16 4.08
N VAL A 10 34.76 -3.85 4.10
CA VAL A 10 33.81 -2.82 4.55
C VAL A 10 32.87 -2.33 3.43
N PHE A 11 33.21 -2.56 2.16
CA PHE A 11 32.49 -1.99 1.01
C PHE A 11 31.30 -2.83 0.49
N TYR A 12 31.24 -4.12 0.81
CA TYR A 12 30.27 -5.07 0.24
C TYR A 12 28.82 -5.02 0.75
N PRO A 13 28.48 -4.62 2.00
CA PRO A 13 27.10 -4.82 2.50
C PRO A 13 26.05 -3.85 1.92
N LEU A 14 26.44 -2.72 1.31
CA LEU A 14 25.51 -1.67 0.89
C LEU A 14 25.45 -1.36 -0.61
N LEU A 15 26.35 -1.93 -1.42
CA LEU A 15 26.24 -1.87 -2.87
C LEU A 15 25.23 -2.87 -3.45
N LEU A 16 24.90 -3.94 -2.72
CA LEU A 16 23.74 -4.78 -3.05
C LEU A 16 22.38 -4.06 -2.88
N ARG A 17 22.30 -2.98 -2.08
CA ARG A 17 21.14 -2.07 -2.11
C ARG A 17 21.12 -1.14 -3.33
N TYR A 18 22.27 -0.93 -3.98
CA TYR A 18 22.40 -0.16 -5.23
C TYR A 18 21.97 -0.98 -6.46
N VAL A 19 22.08 -2.31 -6.39
CA VAL A 19 21.69 -3.26 -7.44
C VAL A 19 20.20 -3.66 -7.37
N THR A 20 19.56 -3.55 -6.20
CA THR A 20 18.17 -4.01 -6.00
C THR A 20 17.10 -2.93 -6.24
N SER A 21 17.48 -1.72 -6.66
CA SER A 21 16.50 -0.73 -7.13
C SER A 21 15.94 -1.15 -8.50
N ARG A 22 14.67 -1.58 -8.52
CA ARG A 22 13.90 -1.92 -9.73
C ARG A 22 13.60 -0.71 -10.65
N ARG A 23 14.39 0.37 -10.59
CA ARG A 23 14.30 1.50 -11.51
C ARG A 23 15.46 1.39 -12.50
N LYS A 24 15.15 1.20 -13.78
CA LYS A 24 16.12 1.33 -14.86
C LYS A 24 16.73 2.72 -14.79
N ARG A 25 18.05 2.80 -14.60
CA ARG A 25 18.81 4.05 -14.68
C ARG A 25 19.36 4.16 -16.08
N ASP A 26 19.38 5.38 -16.62
CA ASP A 26 19.97 5.64 -17.95
C ASP A 26 21.50 5.48 -17.97
N LYS A 27 22.15 5.55 -16.79
CA LYS A 27 23.60 5.37 -16.64
C LYS A 27 23.92 4.26 -15.64
N PRO A 28 24.87 3.36 -15.96
CA PRO A 28 25.32 2.33 -15.04
C PRO A 28 25.93 2.97 -13.78
N PRO A 29 25.92 2.27 -12.64
CA PRO A 29 26.67 2.71 -11.47
C PRO A 29 28.17 2.87 -11.82
N PRO A 30 28.86 3.82 -11.17
CA PRO A 30 30.30 3.97 -11.34
C PRO A 30 31.03 2.71 -10.86
N ASP A 31 32.17 2.43 -11.48
CA ASP A 31 33.02 1.32 -11.11
C ASP A 31 33.55 1.48 -9.67
N LEU A 32 33.57 0.37 -8.95
CA LEU A 32 33.91 0.33 -7.53
C LEU A 32 35.35 0.77 -7.32
N ALA A 33 36.29 0.13 -8.02
CA ALA A 33 37.72 0.36 -7.86
C ALA A 33 38.08 1.84 -8.11
N THR A 34 37.45 2.43 -9.13
CA THR A 34 37.59 3.86 -9.45
C THR A 34 37.14 4.76 -8.29
N LEU A 35 36.02 4.44 -7.64
CA LEU A 35 35.48 5.17 -6.51
C LEU A 35 36.33 4.99 -5.24
N GLN A 36 36.93 3.81 -5.02
CA GLN A 36 37.86 3.55 -3.92
C GLN A 36 39.13 4.40 -4.05
N ARG A 37 39.73 4.44 -5.24
CA ARG A 37 40.91 5.26 -5.53
C ARG A 37 40.64 6.75 -5.31
N ALA A 38 39.46 7.23 -5.73
CA ALA A 38 39.05 8.61 -5.52
C ALA A 38 38.95 8.97 -4.03
N VAL A 39 38.31 8.12 -3.22
CA VAL A 39 38.21 8.32 -1.77
C VAL A 39 39.60 8.27 -1.10
N ALA A 40 40.45 7.32 -1.49
CA ALA A 40 41.80 7.17 -0.94
C ALA A 40 42.67 8.41 -1.19
N SER A 41 42.61 9.01 -2.38
CA SER A 41 43.34 10.26 -2.68
C SER A 41 42.93 11.44 -1.79
N ILE A 42 41.66 11.47 -1.37
CA ILE A 42 41.12 12.56 -0.53
C ILE A 42 41.49 12.34 0.95
N VAL A 43 41.47 11.09 1.41
CA VAL A 43 41.83 10.73 2.80
C VAL A 43 43.33 10.93 3.05
N LYS A 44 44.18 10.70 2.04
CA LYS A 44 45.61 11.03 2.09
C LYS A 44 45.91 12.53 2.03
N ASN A 45 44.87 13.39 1.94
CA ASN A 45 44.93 14.84 1.75
C ASN A 45 45.59 15.30 0.44
N ASP A 46 45.73 14.42 -0.56
CA ASP A 46 46.38 14.72 -1.84
C ASP A 46 45.49 15.54 -2.79
N SER A 47 44.17 15.57 -2.57
CA SER A 47 43.21 16.20 -3.49
C SER A 47 41.91 16.65 -2.81
N SER A 48 41.35 17.77 -3.27
CA SER A 48 40.01 18.20 -2.85
C SER A 48 38.91 17.30 -3.43
N ILE A 49 37.71 17.29 -2.82
CA ILE A 49 36.57 16.49 -3.32
C ILE A 49 36.24 16.78 -4.78
N ARG A 50 36.37 18.05 -5.20
CA ARG A 50 36.14 18.47 -6.59
C ARG A 50 37.28 18.00 -7.51
N ALA A 51 38.53 18.20 -7.09
CA ALA A 51 39.70 17.77 -7.85
C ALA A 51 39.71 16.25 -8.07
N ALA A 52 39.43 15.46 -7.03
CA ALA A 52 39.32 14.01 -7.15
C ALA A 52 38.13 13.59 -8.04
N ALA A 53 36.98 14.27 -7.95
CA ALA A 53 35.86 13.98 -8.83
C ALA A 53 36.21 14.21 -10.31
N GLU A 54 36.93 15.30 -10.63
CA GLU A 54 37.40 15.60 -11.98
C GLU A 54 38.46 14.60 -12.45
N ASN A 55 39.47 14.32 -11.62
CA ASN A 55 40.57 13.39 -11.95
C ASN A 55 40.10 11.96 -12.23
N PHE A 56 39.09 11.48 -11.50
CA PHE A 56 38.56 10.12 -11.65
C PHE A 56 37.30 10.05 -12.53
N GLY A 57 36.88 11.16 -13.16
CA GLY A 57 35.71 11.19 -14.04
C GLY A 57 34.38 10.89 -13.33
N LEU A 58 34.29 11.18 -12.03
CA LEU A 58 33.13 10.90 -11.19
C LEU A 58 32.34 12.19 -10.92
N LYS A 59 31.03 12.05 -10.66
CA LYS A 59 30.24 13.20 -10.18
C LYS A 59 30.68 13.55 -8.75
N LYS A 60 30.86 14.84 -8.46
CA LYS A 60 31.17 15.35 -7.11
C LYS A 60 30.26 14.76 -6.03
N SER A 61 28.95 14.66 -6.30
CA SER A 61 27.98 14.08 -5.37
C SER A 61 28.28 12.63 -5.03
N THR A 62 28.67 11.83 -6.03
CA THR A 62 29.02 10.42 -5.87
C THR A 62 30.24 10.23 -4.99
N VAL A 63 31.29 11.03 -5.20
CA VAL A 63 32.51 11.00 -4.38
C VAL A 63 32.23 11.47 -2.95
N ASN A 64 31.45 12.54 -2.79
CA ASN A 64 31.05 13.06 -1.49
C ASN A 64 30.18 12.06 -0.70
N ASP A 65 29.25 11.38 -1.36
CA ASP A 65 28.41 10.35 -0.72
C ASP A 65 29.26 9.15 -0.28
N ALA A 66 30.23 8.74 -1.11
CA ALA A 66 31.17 7.69 -0.77
C ALA A 66 32.05 8.05 0.44
N LEU A 67 32.59 9.28 0.46
CA LEU A 67 33.37 9.80 1.59
C LEU A 67 32.57 9.88 2.88
N ARG A 68 31.31 10.33 2.81
CA ARG A 68 30.44 10.41 3.98
C ARG A 68 30.22 9.04 4.61
N ARG A 69 30.07 8.01 3.78
CA ARG A 69 29.91 6.63 4.26
C ARG A 69 31.20 6.09 4.83
N TYR A 70 32.32 6.32 4.14
CA TYR A 70 33.64 5.93 4.63
C TYR A 70 33.93 6.52 6.02
N ARG A 71 33.63 7.82 6.23
CA ARG A 71 33.79 8.48 7.53
C ARG A 71 32.84 7.93 8.59
N ALA A 72 31.55 7.76 8.26
CA ALA A 72 30.57 7.24 9.21
C ALA A 72 30.89 5.80 9.68
N GLU A 73 31.53 5.01 8.83
CA GLU A 73 31.94 3.64 9.16
C GLU A 73 33.24 3.62 9.98
N LEU A 74 34.19 4.54 9.72
CA LEU A 74 35.33 4.77 10.60
C LEU A 74 34.86 5.19 12.00
N ASP A 75 33.86 6.06 12.08
CA ASP A 75 33.26 6.49 13.35
C ASP A 75 32.47 5.34 14.03
N ALA A 76 32.09 4.29 13.29
CA ALA A 76 31.32 3.15 13.79
C ALA A 76 32.20 1.97 14.25
N GLN A 77 33.51 1.97 13.95
CA GLN A 77 34.48 1.06 14.53
C GLN A 77 34.79 1.56 15.96
N PRO A 78 34.33 0.87 17.02
CA PRO A 78 34.50 1.33 18.38
C PRO A 78 35.88 0.88 18.85
N ASP A 79 36.91 1.67 18.55
CA ASP A 79 38.18 1.56 19.28
C ASP A 79 38.34 2.74 20.23
N ILE A 80 38.79 2.41 21.43
CA ILE A 80 38.61 3.16 22.66
C ILE A 80 39.40 4.48 22.61
N LEU A 81 38.72 5.63 22.64
CA LEU A 81 39.15 6.78 23.42
C LEU A 81 37.98 7.75 23.67
N GLU A 82 37.52 7.76 24.91
CA GLU A 82 36.68 8.81 25.48
C GLU A 82 37.34 10.17 25.26
N THR A 83 36.88 10.95 24.29
CA THR A 83 37.07 12.41 24.34
C THR A 83 35.79 13.10 23.90
N ASP A 84 35.33 13.99 24.77
CA ASP A 84 34.11 14.78 24.66
C ASP A 84 34.07 15.65 23.39
N LYS A 85 33.58 15.11 22.28
CA LYS A 85 33.23 15.93 21.10
C LYS A 85 31.94 15.48 20.42
N SER A 86 30.86 16.14 20.87
CA SER A 86 29.53 16.26 20.26
C SER A 86 28.73 14.96 20.09
N PRO A 87 27.46 14.95 20.52
CA PRO A 87 26.62 13.76 20.42
C PRO A 87 26.50 13.39 18.95
N ALA A 88 26.94 12.17 18.64
CA ALA A 88 26.61 11.50 17.40
C ALA A 88 25.13 11.77 17.10
N LYS A 89 24.83 12.16 15.85
CA LYS A 89 23.44 12.24 15.38
C LYS A 89 22.83 10.85 15.51
N VAL A 90 22.18 10.65 16.66
CA VAL A 90 21.33 9.52 16.99
C VAL A 90 20.58 9.11 15.73
N LEU A 91 20.87 7.89 15.26
CA LEU A 91 20.17 7.31 14.14
C LEU A 91 18.66 7.39 14.44
N PRO A 92 17.78 7.60 13.44
CA PRO A 92 16.33 7.64 13.65
C PRO A 92 15.74 6.42 14.37
N SER A 93 16.51 5.34 14.53
CA SER A 93 16.18 4.15 15.30
C SER A 93 16.19 4.35 16.82
N GLU A 94 17.05 5.19 17.40
CA GLU A 94 17.11 5.34 18.87
C GLU A 94 16.12 6.41 19.36
N ARG A 95 15.80 7.43 18.54
CA ARG A 95 14.62 8.29 18.77
C ARG A 95 13.29 7.53 18.68
N ARG A 96 13.29 6.34 18.09
CA ARG A 96 12.13 5.43 18.02
C ARG A 96 11.88 4.68 19.32
N GLY A 97 12.79 4.71 20.30
CA GLY A 97 12.61 4.08 21.61
C GLY A 97 11.43 4.64 22.39
N PHE A 98 11.21 5.96 22.31
CA PHE A 98 10.09 6.62 23.01
C PHE A 98 8.70 6.25 22.49
N TRP A 99 8.60 5.68 21.28
CA TRP A 99 7.34 5.21 20.68
C TRP A 99 7.30 3.68 20.54
N GLN A 100 8.17 2.95 21.26
CA GLN A 100 8.07 1.50 21.34
C GLN A 100 6.84 1.12 22.16
N VAL A 101 5.84 0.56 21.48
CA VAL A 101 4.61 0.04 22.09
C VAL A 101 4.83 -1.36 22.68
N PHE A 102 5.82 -2.10 22.18
CA PHE A 102 6.14 -3.46 22.61
C PHE A 102 7.58 -3.56 23.11
N THR A 103 7.79 -4.39 24.14
CA THR A 103 9.13 -4.83 24.53
C THR A 103 9.72 -5.76 23.47
N ARG A 104 11.05 -5.94 23.46
CA ARG A 104 11.73 -6.84 22.51
C ARG A 104 11.19 -8.28 22.57
N GLU A 105 10.77 -8.71 23.75
CA GLU A 105 10.20 -10.05 23.98
C GLU A 105 8.80 -10.16 23.37
N GLN A 106 7.95 -9.15 23.57
CA GLN A 106 6.61 -9.08 22.97
C GLN A 106 6.67 -9.00 21.44
N GLU A 107 7.62 -8.24 20.88
CA GLU A 107 7.86 -8.21 19.42
C GLU A 107 8.30 -9.58 18.89
N LYS A 108 9.13 -10.30 19.65
CA LYS A 108 9.56 -11.66 19.30
C LYS A 108 8.37 -12.63 19.27
N GLN A 109 7.48 -12.57 20.25
CA GLN A 109 6.25 -13.37 20.30
C GLN A 109 5.35 -13.10 19.09
N LEU A 110 5.13 -11.82 18.75
CA LEU A 110 4.33 -11.43 17.59
C LEU A 110 4.96 -11.94 16.28
N THR A 111 6.28 -11.87 16.18
CA THR A 111 7.04 -12.35 15.02
C THR A 111 6.92 -13.85 14.84
N GLU A 112 7.03 -14.62 15.93
CA GLU A 112 6.91 -16.07 15.93
C GLU A 112 5.51 -16.52 15.51
N TYR A 113 4.47 -15.88 16.05
CA TYR A 113 3.08 -16.08 15.64
C TYR A 113 2.87 -15.82 14.14
N LEU A 114 3.40 -14.71 13.61
CA LEU A 114 3.23 -14.36 12.21
C LEU A 114 3.96 -15.34 11.27
N LYS A 115 5.13 -15.84 11.67
CA LYS A 115 5.84 -16.91 10.94
C LYS A 115 5.01 -18.20 10.91
N ALA A 116 4.47 -18.62 12.06
CA ALA A 116 3.60 -19.79 12.17
C ALA A 116 2.33 -19.63 11.30
N ALA A 117 1.65 -18.48 11.37
CA ALA A 117 0.47 -18.19 10.57
C ALA A 117 0.76 -18.15 9.06
N SER A 118 1.96 -17.72 8.67
CA SER A 118 2.41 -17.75 7.27
C SER A 118 2.59 -19.18 6.75
N LEU A 119 3.06 -20.10 7.59
CA LEU A 119 3.27 -21.50 7.22
C LEU A 119 1.96 -22.30 7.12
N MET A 120 0.94 -21.92 7.90
CA MET A 120 -0.36 -22.62 8.00
C MET A 120 -1.39 -22.33 6.89
N ASN A 121 -1.00 -21.71 5.76
CA ASN A 121 -1.80 -21.52 4.52
C ASN A 121 -2.53 -20.18 4.30
N HIS A 122 -2.64 -19.28 5.28
CA HIS A 122 -3.36 -18.00 5.07
C HIS A 122 -2.55 -16.74 5.30
N GLY A 123 -1.47 -16.78 6.10
CA GLY A 123 -0.73 -15.58 6.47
C GLY A 123 -1.66 -14.49 7.05
N LEU A 124 -1.09 -13.35 7.44
CA LEU A 124 -1.89 -12.17 7.78
C LEU A 124 -1.57 -11.05 6.79
N THR A 125 -2.60 -10.36 6.33
CA THR A 125 -2.41 -9.11 5.58
C THR A 125 -1.88 -8.04 6.53
N GLY A 126 -1.12 -7.06 6.02
CA GLY A 126 -0.56 -5.99 6.87
C GLY A 126 -1.61 -5.16 7.63
N LEU A 127 -2.88 -5.17 7.20
CA LEU A 127 -3.98 -4.54 7.93
C LEU A 127 -4.47 -5.45 9.07
N SER A 128 -4.59 -6.75 8.82
CA SER A 128 -4.93 -7.74 9.85
C SER A 128 -3.83 -7.86 10.92
N THR A 129 -2.56 -7.81 10.53
CA THR A 129 -1.42 -7.83 11.46
C THR A 129 -1.44 -6.62 12.39
N ARG A 130 -1.75 -5.42 11.87
CA ARG A 130 -1.87 -4.21 12.69
C ARG A 130 -3.04 -4.27 13.67
N LYS A 131 -4.18 -4.82 13.26
CA LYS A 131 -5.33 -5.05 14.15
C LYS A 131 -4.96 -6.01 15.28
N LEU A 132 -4.33 -7.14 14.95
CA LEU A 132 -3.88 -8.11 15.95
C LEU A 132 -2.87 -7.51 16.92
N ALA A 133 -1.89 -6.75 16.43
CA ALA A 133 -0.93 -6.07 17.29
C ALA A 133 -1.63 -5.08 18.24
N TYR A 134 -2.57 -4.28 17.74
CA TYR A 134 -3.34 -3.36 18.58
C TYR A 134 -4.13 -4.09 19.68
N GLU A 135 -4.84 -5.16 19.34
CA GLU A 135 -5.58 -5.97 20.31
C GLU A 135 -4.65 -6.59 21.37
N PHE A 136 -3.48 -7.06 20.95
CA PHE A 136 -2.45 -7.57 21.85
C PHE A 136 -1.94 -6.49 22.83
N ALA A 137 -1.64 -5.29 22.33
CA ALA A 137 -1.23 -4.16 23.17
C ALA A 137 -2.31 -3.75 24.19
N VAL A 138 -3.57 -3.70 23.76
CA VAL A 138 -4.70 -3.37 24.65
C VAL A 138 -4.83 -4.39 25.78
N LYS A 139 -4.66 -5.69 25.49
CA LYS A 139 -4.71 -6.73 26.53
C LYS A 139 -3.53 -6.66 27.51
N LEU A 140 -2.33 -6.33 27.03
CA LEU A 140 -1.16 -6.14 27.88
C LEU A 140 -1.38 -4.98 28.87
N ASN A 141 -1.81 -3.82 28.37
CA ASN A 141 -2.08 -2.66 29.23
C ASN A 141 -3.21 -2.93 30.24
N ALA A 142 -4.22 -3.73 29.86
CA ALA A 142 -5.31 -4.09 30.77
C ALA A 142 -4.86 -5.00 31.93
N ALA A 143 -3.78 -5.78 31.74
CA ALA A 143 -3.21 -6.62 32.80
C ALA A 143 -2.39 -5.80 33.80
N ASP A 144 -1.68 -4.77 33.33
CA ASP A 144 -0.78 -3.95 34.16
C ASP A 144 -1.52 -3.03 35.14
N HIS A 145 -2.79 -2.66 34.86
CA HIS A 145 -3.59 -1.78 35.73
C HIS A 145 -4.47 -2.51 36.76
N GLY A 146 -4.39 -3.85 36.85
CA GLY A 146 -5.18 -4.67 37.77
C GLY A 146 -4.56 -4.90 39.16
N GLU A 147 -3.35 -4.39 39.41
CA GLU A 147 -2.56 -4.64 40.63
C GLU A 147 -2.32 -3.35 41.42
N VAL A 148 -3.38 -2.73 41.96
CA VAL A 148 -3.23 -1.70 42.99
C VAL A 148 -4.33 -1.84 44.04
N ILE A 149 -4.11 -2.68 45.05
CA ILE A 149 -4.42 -2.38 46.47
C ILE A 149 -3.36 -3.11 47.33
N GLN A 150 -2.43 -2.35 47.92
CA GLN A 150 -1.74 -2.75 49.15
C GLN A 150 -2.55 -2.17 50.31
N ASP A 151 -2.93 -3.02 51.27
CA ASP A 151 -2.84 -2.76 52.71
C ASP A 151 -3.26 -4.01 53.54
N SER A 152 -2.34 -4.45 54.42
CA SER A 152 -2.48 -5.34 55.61
C SER A 152 -2.55 -6.89 55.52
N GLU A 153 -1.58 -7.53 56.21
CA GLU A 153 -1.31 -8.96 56.56
C GLU A 153 -2.39 -9.67 57.44
N PRO A 154 -2.27 -10.97 57.87
CA PRO A 154 -1.50 -12.13 57.39
C PRO A 154 -2.26 -13.51 57.34
N GLU A 155 -1.62 -14.50 56.69
CA GLU A 155 -1.63 -15.97 56.91
C GLU A 155 -2.95 -16.80 56.87
N GLY A 156 -3.10 -17.60 55.80
CA GLY A 156 -4.00 -18.77 55.73
C GLY A 156 -3.60 -19.71 54.57
N PRO A 157 -3.73 -21.05 54.71
CA PRO A 157 -3.11 -22.00 53.80
C PRO A 157 -3.80 -22.02 52.43
N ALA A 158 -2.97 -22.08 51.39
CA ALA A 158 -3.32 -21.90 49.99
C ALA A 158 -4.39 -22.89 49.45
N PRO A 159 -5.43 -22.41 48.75
CA PRO A 159 -6.06 -23.16 47.69
C PRO A 159 -5.28 -22.93 46.39
N GLY A 160 -4.91 -24.03 45.71
CA GLY A 160 -4.13 -23.99 44.47
C GLY A 160 -4.76 -23.07 43.41
N THR A 161 -4.04 -22.00 43.08
CA THR A 161 -4.47 -20.99 42.12
C THR A 161 -4.16 -21.46 40.71
N SER A 162 -5.17 -21.44 39.83
CA SER A 162 -4.98 -21.46 38.39
C SER A 162 -4.17 -20.22 38.01
N GLY A 163 -2.85 -20.38 37.86
CA GLY A 163 -1.96 -19.28 37.49
C GLY A 163 -2.45 -18.59 36.21
N THR A 164 -2.60 -17.27 36.28
CA THR A 164 -2.93 -16.40 35.14
C THR A 164 -1.91 -16.63 34.03
N ALA A 165 -2.32 -17.31 32.95
CA ALA A 165 -1.43 -17.60 31.84
C ALA A 165 -0.91 -16.29 31.19
N PRO A 166 0.37 -16.22 30.80
CA PRO A 166 0.92 -15.03 30.15
C PRO A 166 0.14 -14.72 28.87
N ILE A 167 -0.21 -13.45 28.67
CA ILE A 167 -0.97 -12.99 27.50
C ILE A 167 -0.08 -13.15 26.27
N THR A 168 -0.49 -14.00 25.32
CA THR A 168 0.22 -14.26 24.07
C THR A 168 -0.61 -13.79 22.87
N PRO A 169 0.01 -13.51 21.71
CA PRO A 169 -0.73 -13.20 20.49
C PRO A 169 -1.68 -14.33 20.05
N GLU A 170 -1.40 -15.58 20.44
CA GLU A 170 -2.27 -16.73 20.20
C GLU A 170 -3.54 -16.71 21.09
N SER A 171 -3.47 -16.17 22.31
CA SER A 171 -4.65 -15.99 23.17
C SER A 171 -5.59 -14.87 22.67
N VAL A 172 -5.08 -13.96 21.83
CA VAL A 172 -5.89 -12.94 21.13
C VAL A 172 -6.56 -13.53 19.92
N ARG A 173 -5.82 -14.30 19.11
CA ARG A 173 -6.34 -14.93 17.91
C ARG A 173 -5.80 -16.35 17.78
N PRO A 174 -6.53 -17.36 18.29
CA PRO A 174 -6.11 -18.74 18.15
C PRO A 174 -6.01 -19.10 16.67
N HIS A 175 -5.01 -19.90 16.32
CA HIS A 175 -4.90 -20.41 14.95
C HIS A 175 -6.15 -21.20 14.59
N PRO A 176 -6.61 -21.14 13.33
CA PRO A 176 -7.74 -21.94 12.89
C PRO A 176 -7.41 -23.41 13.15
N ARG A 177 -8.12 -24.02 14.11
CA ARG A 177 -8.03 -25.46 14.33
C ARG A 177 -8.69 -26.12 13.15
N ILE A 178 -7.91 -26.93 12.43
CA ILE A 178 -8.45 -27.81 11.40
C ILE A 178 -9.33 -28.80 12.16
N ASP A 179 -10.65 -28.63 12.11
CA ASP A 179 -11.57 -29.66 12.59
C ASP A 179 -11.13 -31.00 11.97
N PRO A 180 -11.04 -32.11 12.74
CA PRO A 180 -10.77 -33.42 12.15
C PRO A 180 -11.79 -33.62 11.04
N THR A 181 -11.28 -33.62 9.81
CA THR A 181 -12.05 -33.35 8.59
C THR A 181 -13.42 -34.03 8.62
N LYS A 182 -14.49 -33.26 8.82
CA LYS A 182 -15.81 -33.68 8.37
C LYS A 182 -15.74 -33.74 6.85
N ARG A 183 -15.40 -34.91 6.30
CA ARG A 183 -15.57 -35.17 4.87
C ARG A 183 -17.06 -35.04 4.59
N ASN A 184 -17.50 -33.86 4.14
CA ASN A 184 -18.83 -33.69 3.59
C ASN A 184 -18.93 -34.63 2.38
N PRO A 185 -19.77 -35.68 2.38
CA PRO A 185 -19.96 -36.52 1.21
C PRO A 185 -20.91 -35.79 0.26
N SER A 186 -20.43 -34.75 -0.41
CA SER A 186 -21.23 -34.01 -1.38
C SER A 186 -20.35 -33.28 -2.39
N ASN A 187 -20.60 -33.55 -3.67
CA ASN A 187 -20.02 -32.95 -4.87
C ASN A 187 -18.61 -33.34 -5.34
N GLY A 188 -18.13 -34.53 -4.94
CA GLY A 188 -17.15 -35.23 -5.77
C GLY A 188 -17.80 -35.74 -7.07
N ARG A 189 -17.13 -35.55 -8.22
CA ARG A 189 -17.48 -36.23 -9.49
C ARG A 189 -17.71 -37.72 -9.19
N LYS A 190 -18.90 -38.25 -9.51
CA LYS A 190 -19.21 -39.68 -9.33
C LYS A 190 -18.09 -40.49 -9.96
N ARG A 191 -17.33 -41.23 -9.15
CA ARG A 191 -16.34 -42.18 -9.66
C ARG A 191 -17.10 -43.22 -10.47
N GLY A 192 -16.69 -43.43 -11.72
CA GLY A 192 -17.28 -44.45 -12.57
C GLY A 192 -17.14 -45.82 -11.92
N LYS A 193 -18.13 -46.70 -12.13
CA LYS A 193 -18.05 -48.09 -11.68
C LYS A 193 -16.82 -48.75 -12.32
N THR A 194 -16.15 -49.62 -11.57
CA THR A 194 -15.02 -50.42 -12.07
C THR A 194 -15.51 -51.30 -13.22
N ARG A 195 -14.97 -51.08 -14.42
CA ARG A 195 -15.40 -51.74 -15.66
C ARG A 195 -14.56 -52.99 -15.90
N ILE A 196 -15.17 -54.18 -15.82
CA ILE A 196 -14.58 -55.40 -16.36
C ILE A 196 -14.93 -55.41 -17.86
N LEU A 197 -13.90 -55.38 -18.71
CA LEU A 197 -14.06 -55.28 -20.14
C LEU A 197 -14.36 -56.67 -20.73
N THR A 198 -15.61 -57.13 -20.58
CA THR A 198 -16.12 -58.30 -21.32
C THR A 198 -17.10 -57.84 -22.38
N ASP A 199 -17.14 -58.58 -23.49
CA ASP A 199 -17.82 -58.19 -24.71
C ASP A 199 -19.35 -58.19 -24.56
N THR A 200 -19.96 -57.03 -24.88
CA THR A 200 -21.40 -56.70 -24.96
C THR A 200 -22.14 -56.59 -23.61
N PRO A 201 -23.09 -55.67 -23.36
CA PRO A 201 -23.68 -54.55 -24.12
C PRO A 201 -23.17 -53.14 -23.71
N GLU A 202 -22.18 -53.03 -22.80
CA GLU A 202 -21.65 -51.74 -22.33
C GLU A 202 -20.94 -50.93 -23.44
N LYS A 203 -20.36 -51.61 -24.43
CA LYS A 203 -19.62 -50.97 -25.53
C LYS A 203 -20.53 -50.05 -26.37
N GLU A 204 -21.75 -50.48 -26.65
CA GLU A 204 -22.70 -49.70 -27.45
C GLU A 204 -23.24 -48.48 -26.68
N GLN A 205 -23.40 -48.60 -25.37
CA GLN A 205 -23.77 -47.49 -24.49
C GLN A 205 -22.66 -46.43 -24.43
N LEU A 206 -21.39 -46.87 -24.36
CA LEU A 206 -20.23 -45.98 -24.34
C LEU A 206 -20.02 -45.24 -25.67
N GLU A 207 -20.31 -45.89 -26.80
CA GLU A 207 -20.25 -45.27 -28.13
C GLU A 207 -21.35 -44.23 -28.32
N LYS A 208 -22.60 -44.54 -27.91
CA LYS A 208 -23.71 -43.59 -27.90
C LYS A 208 -23.43 -42.38 -26.99
N GLU A 209 -22.80 -42.58 -25.84
CA GLU A 209 -22.45 -41.50 -24.91
C GLU A 209 -21.32 -40.60 -25.47
N LYS A 210 -20.32 -41.19 -26.15
CA LYS A 210 -19.27 -40.42 -26.86
C LYS A 210 -19.86 -39.57 -27.98
N HIS A 211 -20.69 -40.14 -28.85
CA HIS A 211 -21.32 -39.43 -29.96
C HIS A 211 -22.17 -38.24 -29.48
N ASN A 212 -22.95 -38.44 -28.41
CA ASN A 212 -23.75 -37.37 -27.78
C ASN A 212 -22.89 -36.26 -27.17
N ARG A 213 -21.70 -36.57 -26.64
CA ARG A 213 -20.78 -35.57 -26.09
C ARG A 213 -20.12 -34.74 -27.19
N GLU A 214 -19.85 -35.33 -28.34
CA GLU A 214 -19.28 -34.66 -29.51
C GLU A 214 -20.32 -33.76 -30.20
N ALA A 215 -21.56 -34.22 -30.35
CA ALA A 215 -22.67 -33.41 -30.86
C ALA A 215 -22.92 -32.15 -30.01
N LYS A 216 -22.78 -32.25 -28.67
CA LYS A 216 -22.89 -31.09 -27.75
C LYS A 216 -21.72 -30.11 -27.85
N LYS A 217 -20.53 -30.57 -28.26
CA LYS A 217 -19.36 -29.71 -28.50
C LYS A 217 -19.45 -28.97 -29.84
N ALA A 218 -20.03 -29.59 -30.86
CA ALA A 218 -20.24 -28.98 -32.17
C ALA A 218 -21.22 -27.79 -32.11
N LYS A 219 -22.28 -27.88 -31.29
CA LYS A 219 -23.28 -26.81 -31.13
C LYS A 219 -22.81 -25.57 -30.34
N LYS A 220 -21.63 -25.61 -29.68
CA LYS A 220 -21.11 -24.53 -28.82
C LYS A 220 -20.12 -23.57 -29.50
N LYS A 221 -19.82 -23.73 -30.79
CA LYS A 221 -18.91 -22.82 -31.52
C LYS A 221 -19.70 -21.84 -32.41
N THR A 222 -20.08 -20.68 -31.86
CA THR A 222 -20.49 -19.48 -32.63
C THR A 222 -19.24 -18.66 -32.99
N PRO A 223 -19.22 -17.88 -34.10
CA PRO A 223 -17.98 -17.34 -34.66
C PRO A 223 -17.67 -15.87 -34.28
N GLN A 224 -16.38 -15.53 -34.35
CA GLN A 224 -15.72 -14.20 -34.43
C GLN A 224 -15.49 -13.46 -33.08
N LYS A 225 -14.46 -12.63 -32.85
CA LYS A 225 -13.72 -11.70 -33.74
C LYS A 225 -12.23 -11.57 -33.38
N LYS A 226 -11.42 -11.32 -34.42
CA LYS A 226 -10.01 -10.90 -34.35
C LYS A 226 -9.93 -9.49 -33.74
N ILE A 227 -9.07 -9.29 -32.74
CA ILE A 227 -8.68 -7.97 -32.23
C ILE A 227 -7.21 -7.73 -32.60
N THR A 228 -6.99 -6.75 -33.47
CA THR A 228 -5.68 -6.20 -33.84
C THR A 228 -5.12 -5.37 -32.67
N LYS A 229 -3.85 -5.59 -32.35
CA LYS A 229 -3.12 -4.88 -31.28
C LYS A 229 -2.50 -3.60 -31.82
N THR A 230 -2.99 -2.44 -31.42
CA THR A 230 -2.26 -1.16 -31.55
C THR A 230 -1.58 -0.83 -30.23
N LYS A 231 -0.25 -0.69 -30.27
CA LYS A 231 0.61 -0.22 -29.18
C LYS A 231 0.24 1.23 -28.82
N LYS A 232 -0.02 1.52 -27.54
CA LYS A 232 -0.15 2.90 -27.04
C LYS A 232 1.13 3.29 -26.30
N MET A 233 1.87 4.23 -26.90
CA MET A 233 3.03 4.88 -26.30
C MET A 233 2.61 5.67 -25.06
N VAL A 234 3.34 5.48 -23.95
CA VAL A 234 3.22 6.32 -22.76
C VAL A 234 4.04 7.58 -23.01
N GLY A 235 3.37 8.61 -23.51
CA GLY A 235 3.90 9.96 -23.58
C GLY A 235 3.93 10.60 -22.20
N ARG A 236 5.14 10.95 -21.75
CA ARG A 236 5.42 11.91 -20.68
C ARG A 236 4.72 13.22 -21.00
N ARG A 237 3.78 13.66 -20.16
CA ARG A 237 3.22 15.02 -20.24
C ARG A 237 3.62 15.84 -19.02
N GLN A 238 4.56 16.73 -19.27
CA GLN A 238 4.65 18.02 -18.59
C GLN A 238 3.57 18.92 -19.17
N THR A 239 2.84 19.66 -18.35
CA THR A 239 2.16 20.93 -18.67
C THR A 239 1.96 21.65 -17.33
N LYS A 240 2.75 22.67 -16.97
CA LYS A 240 2.54 24.09 -17.31
C LYS A 240 1.07 24.47 -17.27
N ASN A 241 0.71 25.33 -16.31
CA ASN A 241 -0.58 26.02 -16.23
C ASN A 241 -0.98 26.57 -17.61
N PRO A 242 -2.16 26.21 -18.12
CA PRO A 242 -2.84 27.01 -19.10
C PRO A 242 -4.02 27.73 -18.44
N ASN A 243 -4.03 29.02 -18.69
CA ASN A 243 -5.14 29.96 -18.63
C ASN A 243 -6.53 29.31 -18.62
N CYS A 244 -7.35 29.69 -17.63
CA CYS A 244 -8.75 29.29 -17.49
C CYS A 244 -9.56 29.90 -18.65
N PRO A 245 -10.24 29.11 -19.51
CA PRO A 245 -11.11 29.68 -20.53
C PRO A 245 -12.34 30.30 -19.84
N SER A 246 -12.50 31.60 -20.09
CA SER A 246 -13.65 32.42 -19.72
C SER A 246 -14.98 31.77 -20.09
N GLN A 247 -15.78 31.54 -19.04
CA GLN A 247 -17.19 31.96 -18.91
C GLN A 247 -18.19 31.57 -20.01
N SER A 248 -19.11 30.68 -19.63
CA SER A 248 -20.53 30.81 -19.96
C SER A 248 -21.30 30.52 -18.67
N VAL A 249 -21.46 31.54 -17.82
CA VAL A 249 -22.19 31.41 -16.56
C VAL A 249 -23.67 31.54 -16.89
N SER A 250 -24.33 30.43 -17.23
CA SER A 250 -25.79 30.38 -17.17
C SER A 250 -26.22 30.74 -15.74
N PRO A 251 -27.31 31.50 -15.55
CA PRO A 251 -27.76 31.89 -14.22
C PRO A 251 -27.92 30.67 -13.32
N ILE A 252 -27.40 30.76 -12.10
CA ILE A 252 -27.49 29.68 -11.12
C ILE A 252 -28.97 29.55 -10.75
N GLN A 253 -29.55 28.38 -11.03
CA GLN A 253 -30.95 28.08 -10.73
C GLN A 253 -31.02 26.90 -9.75
N ILE A 254 -32.04 26.91 -8.90
CA ILE A 254 -32.33 25.82 -7.98
C ILE A 254 -32.59 24.54 -8.79
N GLY A 255 -32.07 23.40 -8.32
CA GLY A 255 -32.23 22.11 -8.98
C GLY A 255 -31.27 21.85 -10.15
N LYS A 256 -30.33 22.75 -10.43
CA LYS A 256 -29.28 22.53 -11.44
C LYS A 256 -28.02 21.95 -10.82
N PHE A 257 -27.27 21.22 -11.66
CA PHE A 257 -25.98 20.65 -11.27
C PHE A 257 -24.86 21.68 -11.47
N VAL A 258 -23.95 21.76 -10.51
CA VAL A 258 -22.84 22.70 -10.49
C VAL A 258 -21.54 21.99 -10.15
N LEU A 259 -20.42 22.57 -10.60
CA LEU A 259 -19.07 22.16 -10.27
C LEU A 259 -18.49 23.17 -9.29
N VAL A 260 -18.23 22.72 -8.07
CA VAL A 260 -17.69 23.53 -6.97
C VAL A 260 -16.20 23.24 -6.82
N LYS A 261 -15.40 24.30 -6.63
CA LYS A 261 -13.97 24.22 -6.34
C LYS A 261 -13.74 24.34 -4.84
N PHE A 262 -12.94 23.43 -4.30
CA PHE A 262 -12.43 23.49 -2.93
C PHE A 262 -10.90 23.60 -2.96
N GLU A 263 -10.36 24.54 -2.21
CA GLU A 263 -8.91 24.71 -2.06
C GLU A 263 -8.39 23.83 -0.92
N LEU A 264 -7.51 22.87 -1.22
CA LEU A 264 -6.99 21.94 -0.22
C LEU A 264 -5.63 22.44 0.31
N GLY A 265 -5.65 22.99 1.53
CA GLY A 265 -4.45 23.47 2.24
C GLY A 265 -4.04 24.90 1.88
N LYS A 266 -2.82 25.30 2.24
CA LYS A 266 -2.33 26.69 2.09
C LYS A 266 -1.91 27.08 0.68
N SER A 267 -1.82 26.12 -0.25
CA SER A 267 -1.32 26.36 -1.61
C SER A 267 -2.46 26.38 -2.63
N LYS A 268 -2.56 27.47 -3.40
CA LYS A 268 -3.55 27.67 -4.48
C LYS A 268 -3.46 26.66 -5.62
N SER A 269 -2.42 25.81 -5.65
CA SER A 269 -2.21 24.80 -6.68
C SER A 269 -2.95 23.48 -6.44
N LEU A 270 -3.44 23.25 -5.22
CA LEU A 270 -3.97 21.95 -4.79
C LEU A 270 -5.49 22.04 -4.63
N CYS A 271 -6.19 22.24 -5.74
CA CYS A 271 -7.65 22.35 -5.76
C CYS A 271 -8.30 21.00 -6.06
N VAL A 272 -9.42 20.73 -5.39
CA VAL A 272 -10.28 19.58 -5.62
C VAL A 272 -11.64 20.10 -6.09
N TYR A 273 -12.29 19.39 -6.99
CA TYR A 273 -13.58 19.78 -7.51
C TYR A 273 -14.63 18.71 -7.16
N TYR A 274 -15.84 19.16 -6.86
CA TYR A 274 -16.98 18.29 -6.58
C TYR A 274 -18.16 18.70 -7.44
N VAL A 275 -18.92 17.71 -7.87
CA VAL A 275 -20.18 17.93 -8.58
C VAL A 275 -21.31 17.88 -7.56
N GLY A 276 -22.21 18.85 -7.61
CA GLY A 276 -23.34 18.91 -6.69
C GLY A 276 -24.61 19.44 -7.32
N LEU A 277 -25.74 19.19 -6.70
CA LEU A 277 -27.06 19.72 -7.04
C LEU A 277 -27.38 20.86 -6.09
N VAL A 278 -27.78 22.01 -6.63
CA VAL A 278 -28.17 23.19 -5.83
C VAL A 278 -29.57 22.97 -5.24
N GLU A 279 -29.68 22.95 -3.92
CA GLU A 279 -30.93 22.75 -3.18
C GLU A 279 -31.61 24.08 -2.83
N SER A 280 -30.85 25.03 -2.31
CA SER A 280 -31.30 26.40 -1.98
C SER A 280 -30.26 27.41 -2.47
N ILE A 281 -30.71 28.63 -2.76
CA ILE A 281 -29.83 29.75 -3.09
C ILE A 281 -30.24 30.93 -2.23
N ASP A 282 -29.37 31.30 -1.30
CA ASP A 282 -29.43 32.58 -0.60
C ASP A 282 -28.51 33.60 -1.31
N ASN A 283 -28.62 34.88 -0.94
CA ASN A 283 -28.06 36.02 -1.67
C ASN A 283 -26.62 35.82 -2.19
N ASP A 284 -25.70 35.32 -1.36
CA ASP A 284 -24.30 35.06 -1.76
C ASP A 284 -23.84 33.61 -1.52
N VAL A 285 -24.73 32.79 -0.98
CA VAL A 285 -24.43 31.46 -0.47
C VAL A 285 -25.45 30.47 -1.02
N ALA A 286 -25.02 29.27 -1.38
CA ALA A 286 -25.90 28.22 -1.91
C ALA A 286 -25.68 26.92 -1.14
N ASP A 287 -26.77 26.23 -0.79
CA ASP A 287 -26.66 24.87 -0.24
C ASP A 287 -26.63 23.86 -1.37
N VAL A 288 -25.59 23.06 -1.38
CA VAL A 288 -25.29 22.11 -2.45
C VAL A 288 -25.22 20.70 -1.89
N LYS A 289 -26.00 19.79 -2.49
CA LYS A 289 -25.95 18.34 -2.29
C LYS A 289 -24.91 17.72 -3.21
N PHE A 290 -23.83 17.19 -2.66
CA PHE A 290 -22.71 16.65 -3.45
C PHE A 290 -22.91 15.21 -3.90
N LEU A 291 -22.38 14.91 -5.09
CA LEU A 291 -22.34 13.59 -5.69
C LEU A 291 -20.92 13.03 -5.63
N ARG A 292 -20.81 11.71 -5.45
CA ARG A 292 -19.52 10.99 -5.49
C ARG A 292 -19.25 10.44 -6.88
N LYS A 293 -18.01 10.56 -7.33
CA LYS A 293 -17.59 10.01 -8.62
C LYS A 293 -17.32 8.51 -8.52
N ILE A 294 -18.07 7.71 -9.28
CA ILE A 294 -17.90 6.26 -9.41
C ILE A 294 -17.66 5.93 -10.90
N GLY A 295 -16.39 5.88 -11.29
CA GLY A 295 -15.99 5.69 -12.68
C GLY A 295 -16.44 6.87 -13.55
N PRO A 296 -17.27 6.65 -14.60
CA PRO A 296 -17.84 7.71 -15.43
C PRO A 296 -19.15 8.30 -14.87
N LYS A 297 -19.71 7.73 -13.80
CA LYS A 297 -21.00 8.10 -13.23
C LYS A 297 -20.82 8.91 -11.95
N PHE A 298 -21.81 9.72 -11.64
CA PHE A 298 -21.94 10.44 -10.38
C PHE A 298 -23.17 9.92 -9.64
N VAL A 299 -22.99 9.58 -8.37
CA VAL A 299 -24.02 8.94 -7.56
C VAL A 299 -24.12 9.67 -6.23
N PHE A 300 -25.34 9.89 -5.74
CA PHE A 300 -25.53 10.43 -4.40
C PHE A 300 -25.08 9.39 -3.36
N PRO A 301 -24.23 9.78 -2.39
CA PRO A 301 -23.87 8.89 -1.30
C PRO A 301 -25.11 8.49 -0.48
N GLU A 302 -25.05 7.32 0.15
CA GLU A 302 -26.11 6.82 1.04
C GLU A 302 -26.32 7.74 2.25
N ILE A 303 -25.22 8.33 2.76
CA ILE A 303 -25.25 9.40 3.75
C ILE A 303 -25.24 10.71 2.97
N GLU A 304 -26.30 11.53 3.10
CA GLU A 304 -26.42 12.81 2.40
C GLU A 304 -25.22 13.72 2.69
N ASP A 305 -24.55 14.17 1.63
CA ASP A 305 -23.39 15.05 1.70
C ASP A 305 -23.82 16.46 1.27
N LYS A 306 -24.11 17.32 2.25
CA LYS A 306 -24.57 18.70 2.02
C LYS A 306 -23.56 19.69 2.58
N ALA A 307 -23.28 20.74 1.84
CA ALA A 307 -22.56 21.88 2.39
C ALA A 307 -23.07 23.19 1.81
N THR A 308 -22.91 24.23 2.62
CA THR A 308 -23.15 25.62 2.32
C THR A 308 -21.91 26.20 1.66
N VAL A 309 -22.03 26.73 0.43
CA VAL A 309 -20.91 27.14 -0.42
C VAL A 309 -21.14 28.56 -0.95
N ASP A 310 -20.08 29.35 -1.01
CA ASP A 310 -20.12 30.68 -1.61
C ASP A 310 -20.27 30.61 -3.13
N LYS A 311 -21.06 31.52 -3.71
CA LYS A 311 -21.23 31.63 -5.17
C LYS A 311 -19.91 31.81 -5.94
N LYS A 312 -18.87 32.33 -5.27
CA LYS A 312 -17.52 32.54 -5.81
C LYS A 312 -16.79 31.22 -6.12
N ASP A 313 -17.08 30.17 -5.36
CA ASP A 313 -16.42 28.86 -5.49
C ASP A 313 -17.08 27.97 -6.54
N ILE A 314 -18.27 28.36 -7.02
CA ILE A 314 -18.97 27.71 -8.13
C ILE A 314 -18.29 28.11 -9.43
N VAL A 315 -17.63 27.14 -10.07
CA VAL A 315 -16.85 27.40 -11.29
C VAL A 315 -17.72 27.28 -12.53
N LEU A 316 -18.60 26.27 -12.57
CA LEU A 316 -19.39 25.93 -13.74
C LEU A 316 -20.77 25.43 -13.35
N VAL A 317 -21.78 25.84 -14.11
CA VAL A 317 -23.07 25.15 -14.16
C VAL A 317 -22.98 24.05 -15.21
N LEU A 318 -23.46 22.87 -14.87
CA LEU A 318 -23.43 21.68 -15.73
C LEU A 318 -24.75 21.52 -16.47
N PRO A 319 -24.73 20.96 -17.69
CA PRO A 319 -25.95 20.56 -18.38
C PRO A 319 -26.67 19.46 -17.60
N ASP A 320 -27.97 19.31 -17.85
CA ASP A 320 -28.77 18.27 -17.21
C ASP A 320 -28.18 16.87 -17.52
N PRO A 321 -27.99 16.02 -16.51
CA PRO A 321 -27.35 14.73 -16.69
C PRO A 321 -28.28 13.73 -17.38
N SER A 322 -27.67 12.83 -18.15
CA SER A 322 -28.34 11.60 -18.58
C SER A 322 -28.37 10.59 -17.43
N SER A 323 -29.55 10.09 -17.09
CA SER A 323 -29.71 9.02 -16.11
C SER A 323 -29.23 7.71 -16.73
N SER A 324 -28.09 7.20 -16.27
CA SER A 324 -27.61 5.88 -16.69
C SER A 324 -28.33 4.79 -15.90
N GLY A 325 -29.16 4.00 -16.60
CA GLY A 325 -30.11 3.05 -16.02
C GLY A 325 -29.52 2.17 -14.91
N GLY A 326 -30.28 2.02 -13.83
CA GLY A 326 -30.02 1.06 -12.77
C GLY A 326 -30.67 -0.27 -13.09
N THR A 327 -29.92 -1.36 -12.95
CA THR A 327 -30.50 -2.72 -12.81
C THR A 327 -30.55 -3.01 -11.31
N ALA A 328 -31.31 -4.02 -10.86
CA ALA A 328 -31.29 -4.46 -9.44
C ALA A 328 -29.87 -4.69 -8.86
N ARG A 329 -28.86 -4.89 -9.72
CA ARG A 329 -27.44 -5.07 -9.34
C ARG A 329 -26.56 -3.83 -9.53
N SER A 330 -27.03 -2.76 -10.16
CA SER A 330 -26.25 -1.55 -10.48
C SER A 330 -26.98 -0.31 -10.01
N ILE A 331 -26.30 0.48 -9.19
CA ILE A 331 -26.82 1.76 -8.69
C ILE A 331 -27.03 2.71 -9.89
N ALA A 332 -28.19 3.36 -9.93
CA ALA A 332 -28.49 4.38 -10.91
C ALA A 332 -27.58 5.59 -10.67
N GLY A 333 -27.14 6.25 -11.74
CA GLY A 333 -26.22 7.39 -11.60
C GLY A 333 -26.33 8.38 -12.75
N HIS A 334 -25.87 9.59 -12.47
CA HIS A 334 -25.85 10.72 -13.38
C HIS A 334 -24.59 10.69 -14.25
N VAL A 335 -24.77 10.81 -15.57
CA VAL A 335 -23.67 10.93 -16.53
C VAL A 335 -23.80 12.26 -17.26
N PHE A 336 -22.76 13.07 -17.19
CA PHE A 336 -22.69 14.35 -17.88
C PHE A 336 -21.92 14.20 -19.19
N SER A 337 -22.38 14.87 -20.25
CA SER A 337 -21.71 14.87 -21.55
C SER A 337 -20.45 15.77 -21.58
N ARG A 338 -20.13 16.48 -20.50
CA ARG A 338 -19.04 17.45 -20.43
C ARG A 338 -17.73 16.77 -20.05
N ASP A 339 -16.64 17.19 -20.67
CA ASP A 339 -15.30 16.68 -20.36
C ASP A 339 -14.77 17.24 -19.03
N PHE A 340 -14.45 16.33 -18.11
CA PHE A 340 -13.89 16.65 -16.80
C PHE A 340 -12.39 16.39 -16.67
N SER A 341 -11.69 16.04 -17.75
CA SER A 341 -10.28 15.63 -17.70
C SER A 341 -9.32 16.71 -17.20
N ALA A 342 -9.71 17.99 -17.28
CA ALA A 342 -8.92 19.10 -16.77
C ALA A 342 -9.08 19.33 -15.25
N PHE A 343 -10.13 18.76 -14.64
CA PHE A 343 -10.47 19.00 -13.24
C PHE A 343 -10.16 17.76 -12.39
N ASN A 344 -9.55 17.99 -11.21
CA ASN A 344 -9.35 16.95 -10.22
C ASN A 344 -10.65 16.69 -9.44
N ILE A 345 -11.59 15.98 -10.08
CA ILE A 345 -12.90 15.67 -9.51
C ILE A 345 -12.83 14.44 -8.61
N LYS A 346 -13.33 14.56 -7.38
CA LYS A 346 -13.44 13.47 -6.42
C LYS A 346 -14.86 12.94 -6.25
#